data_AF-A0A229HMC4-F1
#
_entry.id   AF-A0A229HMC4-F1
#
_cell.length_a   1.000
_cell.length_b   1.000
_cell.length_c   1.000
_cell.angle_alpha   90.00
_cell.angle_beta   90.00
_cell.angle_gamma   90.00
#
_symmetry.space_group_name_H-M   'P 1'
#
loop_
_entity.id
_entity.type
_entity.pdbx_description
1 polymer ?
#
loop_
_entity_poly.entity_id
_entity_poly.type
_entity_poly.pdbx_seq_one_letter_code
_entity_poly.pdbx_strand_id
1 'polypeptide(L)'
;MHTADLFDTGELATILREEPEKAGYAVQSASYDDRLDVLEFILRHEPPQFDLDAALSTAAERRGSAAFVRTLLAAGARPAPGWQRFPLWAAATAGDVDTVRLLLEAGADPNARTDDRDGPDGCRLPLVGAIRADAHAAVAALLDGGADPNALTDALRRPLDVALETGGTAIAELLCARGATVFAPEEADLVQATRRGFLARVRELLPAQEPAAQGRALIVAVQERQVDVAVAVLERGEAGANDLGVALGQAIAFDVPAVVPHLIAAGVDTDAPDNYYRTPPIVLAADRGRVQVVRDLLDAGADIQGRDEEGRNALAAARQQGRTEIVRLLRTAGANARTPQEITRAVKAKLAHVARLAWSPLIGATDGDGEPGVSRFGGLPWLGADEPWPGCADCAAPLTFFVQLDLAGAPKQARDLGTGLLQLFHCAACDPYRAFSGGHLVRIVDAAGQASSPTPPDGVRLFPERPIAGWARGVRDYPYREADESELLPEERAAVFGLNRQGDKLGGWPNWVQDPEYPNCPRGDHRMTQPVLQIDSGRGVPHVWGDNGAGYIVQCPSHRDQVAFLWQSA
;
A
#
# COMPACT_ATOMS: atom_id res chain seq x y z
N MET A 1 -40.49 -13.78 15.83
CA MET A 1 -41.78 -13.83 16.56
C MET A 1 -42.48 -15.07 16.06
N HIS A 2 -42.48 -16.13 16.86
CA HIS A 2 -43.17 -17.39 16.57
C HIS A 2 -44.68 -17.14 16.53
N THR A 3 -45.33 -17.34 15.38
CA THR A 3 -46.77 -17.08 15.18
C THR A 3 -47.62 -18.33 15.07
N ALA A 4 -47.02 -19.51 15.20
CA ALA A 4 -47.74 -20.77 15.00
C ALA A 4 -48.58 -21.19 16.22
N ASP A 5 -48.29 -20.65 17.41
CA ASP A 5 -49.08 -20.85 18.63
C ASP A 5 -50.40 -20.03 18.67
N LEU A 6 -50.72 -19.23 17.63
CA LEU A 6 -51.69 -18.14 17.76
C LEU A 6 -52.96 -18.21 16.91
N PHE A 7 -53.24 -19.29 16.17
CA PHE A 7 -54.50 -19.34 15.40
C PHE A 7 -55.26 -20.65 15.62
N ASP A 8 -56.40 -20.56 16.31
CA ASP A 8 -57.50 -21.49 16.08
C ASP A 8 -57.94 -21.37 14.61
N THR A 9 -58.36 -22.48 13.98
CA THR A 9 -58.89 -22.52 12.61
C THR A 9 -59.97 -21.45 12.36
N GLY A 10 -60.74 -21.06 13.39
CA GLY A 10 -61.71 -19.96 13.33
C GLY A 10 -61.11 -18.55 13.22
N GLU A 11 -59.98 -18.28 13.89
CA GLU A 11 -59.26 -17.01 13.78
C GLU A 11 -58.52 -16.92 12.44
N LEU A 12 -57.90 -18.02 12.03
CA LEU A 12 -57.25 -18.12 10.72
C LEU A 12 -58.26 -17.92 9.57
N ALA A 13 -59.49 -18.43 9.72
CA ALA A 13 -60.59 -18.21 8.75
C ALA A 13 -60.97 -16.73 8.59
N THR A 14 -60.87 -15.95 9.66
CA THR A 14 -61.18 -14.52 9.62
C THR A 14 -60.05 -13.75 8.95
N ILE A 15 -58.80 -14.06 9.31
CA ILE A 15 -57.61 -13.45 8.73
C ILE A 15 -57.49 -13.73 7.24
N LEU A 16 -57.68 -14.98 6.80
CA LEU A 16 -57.57 -15.31 5.37
C LEU A 16 -58.73 -14.77 4.52
N ARG A 17 -59.86 -14.42 5.13
CA ARG A 17 -60.96 -13.71 4.45
C ARG A 17 -60.68 -12.20 4.31
N GLU A 18 -60.06 -11.60 5.31
CA GLU A 18 -59.76 -10.16 5.33
C GLU A 18 -58.45 -9.82 4.60
N GLU A 19 -57.47 -10.72 4.65
CA GLU A 19 -56.10 -10.56 4.14
C GLU A 19 -55.61 -11.84 3.43
N PRO A 20 -56.14 -12.16 2.24
CA PRO A 20 -55.82 -13.41 1.51
C PRO A 20 -54.33 -13.54 1.15
N GLU A 21 -53.59 -12.44 1.05
CA GLU A 21 -52.14 -12.41 0.86
C GLU A 21 -51.35 -13.02 2.02
N LYS A 22 -51.95 -13.13 3.22
CA LYS A 22 -51.34 -13.80 4.38
C LYS A 22 -51.38 -15.32 4.29
N ALA A 23 -52.09 -15.90 3.31
CA ALA A 23 -52.11 -17.34 3.08
C ALA A 23 -50.70 -17.93 2.92
N GLY A 24 -49.79 -17.21 2.26
CA GLY A 24 -48.41 -17.67 2.09
C GLY A 24 -47.65 -17.84 3.41
N TYR A 25 -47.80 -16.88 4.32
CA TYR A 25 -47.20 -16.94 5.65
C TYR A 25 -47.80 -18.06 6.51
N ALA A 26 -49.13 -18.25 6.43
CA ALA A 26 -49.83 -19.30 7.13
C ALA A 26 -49.39 -20.71 6.66
N VAL A 27 -49.22 -20.89 5.34
CA VAL A 27 -48.72 -22.15 4.74
C VAL A 27 -47.30 -22.47 5.21
N GLN A 28 -46.41 -21.48 5.24
CA GLN A 28 -45.05 -21.67 5.76
C GLN A 28 -45.05 -22.00 7.26
N SER A 29 -45.83 -21.28 8.06
CA SER A 29 -45.95 -21.52 9.51
C SER A 29 -46.49 -22.92 9.82
N ALA A 30 -47.50 -23.39 9.08
CA ALA A 30 -48.02 -24.76 9.24
C ALA A 30 -46.99 -25.83 8.87
N SER A 31 -46.09 -25.52 7.94
CA SER A 31 -45.02 -26.43 7.48
C SER A 31 -43.92 -26.64 8.53
N TYR A 32 -43.58 -25.58 9.28
CA TYR A 32 -42.63 -25.67 10.39
C TYR A 32 -43.12 -26.59 11.51
N ASP A 33 -44.43 -26.55 11.80
CA ASP A 33 -45.03 -27.23 12.97
C ASP A 33 -45.78 -28.53 12.63
N ASP A 34 -45.73 -28.97 11.37
CA ASP A 34 -46.40 -30.18 10.87
C ASP A 34 -47.92 -30.22 11.09
N ARG A 35 -48.56 -29.06 11.05
CA ARG A 35 -49.99 -28.90 11.34
C ARG A 35 -50.84 -29.22 10.11
N LEU A 36 -51.00 -30.51 9.82
CA LEU A 36 -51.76 -31.00 8.65
C LEU A 36 -53.21 -30.49 8.64
N ASP A 37 -53.84 -30.42 9.82
CA ASP A 37 -55.19 -29.88 10.03
C ASP A 37 -55.30 -28.41 9.59
N VAL A 38 -54.28 -27.62 9.91
CA VAL A 38 -54.19 -26.21 9.53
C VAL A 38 -53.87 -26.06 8.05
N LEU A 39 -52.98 -26.90 7.50
CA LEU A 39 -52.65 -26.90 6.07
C LEU A 39 -53.90 -27.15 5.22
N GLU A 40 -54.65 -28.22 5.49
CA GLU A 40 -55.86 -28.56 4.73
C GLU A 40 -56.89 -27.43 4.74
N PHE A 41 -56.96 -26.66 5.83
CA PHE A 41 -57.80 -25.48 5.91
C PHE A 41 -57.28 -24.33 5.02
N ILE A 42 -55.98 -24.04 5.07
CA ILE A 42 -55.38 -22.95 4.28
C ILE A 42 -55.50 -23.23 2.77
N LEU A 43 -55.30 -24.49 2.35
CA LEU A 43 -55.37 -24.88 0.93
C LEU A 43 -56.72 -24.60 0.27
N ARG A 44 -57.81 -24.52 1.03
CA ARG A 44 -59.15 -24.13 0.52
C ARG A 44 -59.21 -22.68 0.01
N HIS A 45 -58.20 -21.87 0.32
CA HIS A 45 -58.10 -20.47 -0.06
C HIS A 45 -57.08 -20.24 -1.19
N GLU A 46 -56.66 -21.29 -1.90
CA GLU A 46 -55.80 -21.24 -3.09
C GLU A 46 -54.53 -20.39 -2.90
N PRO A 47 -53.64 -20.78 -1.96
CA PRO A 47 -52.42 -20.02 -1.70
C PRO A 47 -51.54 -19.91 -2.96
N PRO A 48 -50.72 -18.85 -3.09
CA PRO A 48 -49.85 -18.67 -4.24
C PRO A 48 -48.91 -19.85 -4.45
N GLN A 49 -48.67 -20.22 -5.71
CA GLN A 49 -47.76 -21.33 -6.08
C GLN A 49 -46.38 -21.21 -5.42
N PHE A 50 -45.84 -19.98 -5.35
CA PHE A 50 -44.55 -19.73 -4.72
C PHE A 50 -44.53 -20.17 -3.25
N ASP A 51 -45.62 -19.99 -2.52
CA ASP A 51 -45.71 -20.38 -1.10
C ASP A 51 -45.92 -21.87 -0.92
N LEU A 52 -46.67 -22.51 -1.83
CA LEU A 52 -46.79 -23.98 -1.89
C LEU A 52 -45.43 -24.65 -2.11
N ASP A 53 -44.64 -24.14 -3.07
CA ASP A 53 -43.30 -24.65 -3.36
C ASP A 53 -42.32 -24.39 -2.19
N ALA A 54 -42.51 -23.28 -1.47
CA ALA A 54 -41.75 -22.96 -0.26
C ALA A 54 -42.03 -23.96 0.86
N ALA A 55 -43.32 -24.15 1.17
CA ALA A 55 -43.78 -25.07 2.18
C ALA A 55 -43.37 -26.51 1.90
N LEU A 56 -43.38 -26.93 0.63
CA LEU A 56 -42.92 -28.25 0.23
C LEU A 56 -41.44 -28.46 0.58
N SER A 57 -40.61 -27.44 0.34
CA SER A 57 -39.18 -27.47 0.67
C SER A 57 -38.97 -27.55 2.18
N THR A 58 -39.65 -26.70 2.96
CA THR A 58 -39.56 -26.68 4.43
C THR A 58 -40.07 -27.99 5.05
N ALA A 59 -41.19 -28.52 4.57
CA ALA A 59 -41.73 -29.79 5.07
C ALA A 59 -40.75 -30.95 4.80
N ALA A 60 -40.08 -30.95 3.64
CA ALA A 60 -39.12 -31.99 3.26
C ALA A 60 -37.85 -32.02 4.13
N GLU A 61 -37.54 -30.97 4.89
CA GLU A 61 -36.40 -30.96 5.83
C GLU A 61 -36.64 -31.82 7.08
N ARG A 62 -37.90 -32.15 7.39
CA ARG A 62 -38.28 -32.92 8.58
C ARG A 62 -38.51 -34.38 8.24
N ARG A 63 -38.03 -35.29 9.10
CA ARG A 63 -38.43 -36.70 9.05
C ARG A 63 -39.90 -36.87 9.40
N GLY A 64 -40.61 -37.69 8.63
CA GLY A 64 -41.98 -38.10 8.91
C GLY A 64 -43.04 -37.12 8.39
N SER A 65 -42.66 -36.15 7.56
CA SER A 65 -43.57 -35.16 6.97
C SER A 65 -44.31 -35.67 5.73
N ALA A 66 -44.18 -36.97 5.40
CA ALA A 66 -44.73 -37.57 4.19
C ALA A 66 -46.23 -37.29 3.97
N ALA A 67 -47.04 -37.24 5.03
CA ALA A 67 -48.46 -36.88 4.92
C ALA A 67 -48.65 -35.42 4.50
N PHE A 68 -47.89 -34.50 5.13
CA PHE A 68 -47.89 -33.08 4.82
C PHE A 68 -47.41 -32.79 3.40
N VAL A 69 -46.30 -33.43 3.00
CA VAL A 69 -45.74 -33.37 1.64
C VAL A 69 -46.73 -33.89 0.61
N ARG A 70 -47.39 -35.03 0.86
CA ARG A 70 -48.40 -35.57 -0.04
C ARG A 70 -49.56 -34.58 -0.25
N THR A 71 -50.01 -33.94 0.81
CA THR A 71 -51.09 -32.93 0.73
C THR A 71 -50.66 -31.71 -0.08
N LEU A 72 -49.43 -31.22 0.09
CA LEU A 72 -48.88 -30.13 -0.72
C LEU A 72 -48.75 -30.50 -2.20
N LEU A 73 -48.24 -31.69 -2.50
CA LEU A 73 -48.12 -32.19 -3.88
C LEU A 73 -49.50 -32.33 -4.55
N ALA A 74 -50.49 -32.85 -3.82
CA ALA A 74 -51.87 -32.94 -4.30
C ALA A 74 -52.50 -31.55 -4.57
N ALA A 75 -52.07 -30.53 -3.83
CA ALA A 75 -52.45 -29.13 -4.06
C ALA A 75 -51.67 -28.46 -5.20
N GLY A 76 -50.77 -29.17 -5.88
CA GLY A 76 -50.01 -28.66 -7.03
C GLY A 76 -48.65 -28.04 -6.70
N ALA A 77 -48.13 -28.23 -5.48
CA ALA A 77 -46.75 -27.84 -5.16
C ALA A 77 -45.76 -28.57 -6.08
N ARG A 78 -44.75 -27.86 -6.60
CA ARG A 78 -43.79 -28.38 -7.57
C ARG A 78 -42.50 -28.80 -6.88
N PRO A 79 -42.02 -30.05 -7.05
CA PRO A 79 -40.79 -30.52 -6.42
C PRO A 79 -39.55 -30.12 -7.23
N ALA A 80 -39.45 -28.84 -7.60
CA ALA A 80 -38.37 -28.32 -8.44
C ALA A 80 -37.16 -27.86 -7.60
N PRO A 81 -35.92 -27.97 -8.12
CA PRO A 81 -34.74 -27.39 -7.50
C PRO A 81 -34.73 -25.85 -7.66
N GLY A 82 -34.24 -25.16 -6.63
CA GLY A 82 -34.09 -23.72 -6.55
C GLY A 82 -33.05 -23.33 -5.52
N TRP A 83 -32.53 -22.10 -5.62
CA TRP A 83 -31.38 -21.60 -4.83
C TRP A 83 -31.50 -21.81 -3.32
N GLN A 84 -32.70 -21.64 -2.75
CA GLN A 84 -33.00 -21.89 -1.34
C GLN A 84 -33.95 -23.07 -1.11
N ARG A 85 -34.38 -23.74 -2.19
CA ARG A 85 -35.52 -24.65 -2.17
C ARG A 85 -35.19 -25.87 -2.99
N PHE A 86 -34.85 -26.97 -2.34
CA PHE A 86 -34.60 -28.21 -3.05
C PHE A 86 -35.20 -29.38 -2.28
N PRO A 87 -36.53 -29.60 -2.39
CA PRO A 87 -37.26 -30.56 -1.56
C PRO A 87 -36.66 -31.97 -1.59
N LEU A 88 -36.23 -32.45 -2.77
CA LEU A 88 -35.68 -33.79 -2.89
C LEU A 88 -34.32 -33.92 -2.19
N TRP A 89 -33.46 -32.91 -2.28
CA TRP A 89 -32.20 -32.88 -1.53
C TRP A 89 -32.45 -32.76 -0.03
N ALA A 90 -33.40 -31.91 0.39
CA ALA A 90 -33.77 -31.76 1.80
C ALA A 90 -34.26 -33.10 2.39
N ALA A 91 -35.19 -33.78 1.72
CA ALA A 91 -35.69 -35.08 2.14
C ALA A 91 -34.59 -36.15 2.19
N ALA A 92 -33.68 -36.13 1.20
CA ALA A 92 -32.53 -37.02 1.15
C ALA A 92 -31.57 -36.82 2.33
N THR A 93 -31.23 -35.56 2.66
CA THR A 93 -30.39 -35.22 3.82
C THR A 93 -31.08 -35.47 5.16
N ALA A 94 -32.40 -35.28 5.21
CA ALA A 94 -33.20 -35.67 6.37
C ALA A 94 -33.22 -37.20 6.52
N GLY A 95 -33.01 -37.97 5.44
CA GLY A 95 -33.13 -39.42 5.43
C GLY A 95 -34.58 -39.91 5.48
N ASP A 96 -35.53 -39.07 5.06
CA ASP A 96 -36.95 -39.41 5.00
C ASP A 96 -37.27 -40.11 3.67
N VAL A 97 -37.19 -41.44 3.69
CA VAL A 97 -37.39 -42.29 2.51
C VAL A 97 -38.78 -42.15 1.91
N ASP A 98 -39.82 -41.99 2.74
CA ASP A 98 -41.19 -41.91 2.27
C ASP A 98 -41.40 -40.59 1.54
N THR A 99 -40.86 -39.49 2.09
CA THR A 99 -40.84 -38.20 1.41
C THR A 99 -40.00 -38.23 0.13
N VAL A 100 -38.82 -38.86 0.13
CA VAL A 100 -38.00 -39.06 -1.08
C VAL A 100 -38.79 -39.77 -2.18
N ARG A 101 -39.46 -40.88 -1.86
CA ARG A 101 -40.28 -41.64 -2.83
C ARG A 101 -41.43 -40.79 -3.38
N LEU A 102 -42.14 -40.06 -2.51
CA LEU A 102 -43.24 -39.19 -2.93
C LEU A 102 -42.80 -38.10 -3.90
N LEU A 103 -41.65 -37.48 -3.64
CA LEU A 103 -41.11 -36.45 -4.51
C LEU A 103 -40.69 -37.02 -5.87
N LEU A 104 -40.06 -38.20 -5.89
CA LEU A 104 -39.71 -38.90 -7.15
C LEU A 104 -40.96 -39.30 -7.95
N GLU A 105 -41.99 -39.83 -7.29
CA GLU A 105 -43.29 -40.15 -7.91
C GLU A 105 -43.97 -38.91 -8.49
N ALA A 106 -43.80 -37.75 -7.86
CA ALA A 106 -44.28 -36.46 -8.35
C ALA A 106 -43.39 -35.84 -9.46
N GLY A 107 -42.37 -36.56 -9.93
CA GLY A 107 -41.53 -36.14 -11.05
C GLY A 107 -40.32 -35.26 -10.66
N ALA A 108 -39.90 -35.27 -9.39
CA ALA A 108 -38.65 -34.64 -9.00
C ALA A 108 -37.46 -35.31 -9.72
N ASP A 109 -36.59 -34.52 -10.34
CA ASP A 109 -35.37 -35.03 -10.98
C ASP A 109 -34.33 -35.43 -9.90
N PRO A 110 -33.96 -36.72 -9.79
CA PRO A 110 -32.96 -37.18 -8.81
C PRO A 110 -31.54 -36.66 -9.11
N ASN A 111 -31.27 -36.18 -10.32
CA ASN A 111 -29.98 -35.67 -10.77
C ASN A 111 -29.91 -34.15 -10.79
N ALA A 112 -31.00 -33.47 -10.41
CA ALA A 112 -31.01 -32.03 -10.23
C ALA A 112 -29.91 -31.61 -9.24
N ARG A 113 -29.26 -30.48 -9.55
CA ARG A 113 -28.19 -29.92 -8.74
C ARG A 113 -28.32 -28.40 -8.62
N THR A 114 -27.94 -27.87 -7.47
CA THR A 114 -27.83 -26.42 -7.25
C THR A 114 -26.47 -26.06 -6.66
N ASP A 115 -26.03 -24.81 -6.86
CA ASP A 115 -24.79 -24.26 -6.30
C ASP A 115 -24.84 -24.26 -4.76
N ASP A 116 -23.77 -24.70 -4.12
CA ASP A 116 -23.59 -24.70 -2.66
C ASP A 116 -22.11 -24.53 -2.30
N ARG A 117 -21.59 -23.35 -2.63
CA ARG A 117 -20.16 -23.00 -2.50
C ARG A 117 -19.57 -23.19 -1.11
N ASP A 118 -20.41 -23.08 -0.08
CA ASP A 118 -20.01 -23.24 1.32
C ASP A 118 -20.09 -24.71 1.78
N GLY A 119 -20.80 -25.55 1.03
CA GLY A 119 -20.93 -26.97 1.28
C GLY A 119 -19.68 -27.75 0.86
N PRO A 120 -19.38 -28.90 1.52
CA PRO A 120 -18.15 -29.65 1.26
C PRO A 120 -18.04 -30.12 -0.18
N ASP A 121 -19.15 -30.35 -0.87
CA ASP A 121 -19.23 -30.84 -2.25
C ASP A 121 -19.30 -29.73 -3.30
N GLY A 122 -19.46 -28.47 -2.88
CA GLY A 122 -19.70 -27.32 -3.75
C GLY A 122 -21.08 -27.28 -4.40
N CYS A 123 -21.87 -28.34 -4.28
CA CYS A 123 -23.23 -28.42 -4.82
C CYS A 123 -24.17 -29.27 -3.96
N ARG A 124 -25.47 -29.05 -4.12
CA ARG A 124 -26.52 -29.91 -3.57
C ARG A 124 -26.93 -30.95 -4.59
N LEU A 125 -26.61 -32.21 -4.32
CA LEU A 125 -27.02 -33.37 -5.12
C LEU A 125 -27.74 -34.37 -4.20
N PRO A 126 -29.01 -34.75 -4.46
CA PRO A 126 -29.80 -35.56 -3.52
C PRO A 126 -29.13 -36.85 -3.09
N LEU A 127 -28.53 -37.59 -4.05
CA LEU A 127 -27.83 -38.83 -3.76
C LEU A 127 -26.67 -38.63 -2.77
N VAL A 128 -25.86 -37.58 -2.96
CA VAL A 128 -24.74 -37.24 -2.06
C VAL A 128 -25.25 -36.79 -0.69
N GLY A 129 -26.35 -36.04 -0.64
CA GLY A 129 -27.02 -35.67 0.60
C GLY A 129 -27.45 -36.88 1.44
N ALA A 130 -28.09 -37.87 0.81
CA ALA A 130 -28.47 -39.12 1.48
C ALA A 130 -27.26 -39.94 1.96
N ILE A 131 -26.17 -39.96 1.20
CA ILE A 131 -24.93 -40.66 1.58
C ILE A 131 -24.31 -40.02 2.82
N ARG A 132 -24.20 -38.69 2.86
CA ARG A 132 -23.67 -37.96 4.03
C ARG A 132 -24.53 -38.11 5.27
N ALA A 133 -25.83 -38.27 5.09
CA ALA A 133 -26.79 -38.55 6.16
C ALA A 133 -26.79 -40.02 6.61
N ASP A 134 -25.96 -40.89 6.01
CA ASP A 134 -25.94 -42.34 6.21
C ASP A 134 -27.33 -43.00 6.00
N ALA A 135 -28.15 -42.41 5.13
CA ALA A 135 -29.54 -42.79 4.91
C ALA A 135 -29.66 -43.90 3.86
N HIS A 136 -29.27 -45.12 4.23
CA HIS A 136 -29.21 -46.31 3.36
C HIS A 136 -30.46 -46.51 2.48
N ALA A 137 -31.64 -46.43 3.08
CA ALA A 137 -32.89 -46.64 2.36
C ALA A 137 -33.25 -45.46 1.44
N ALA A 138 -32.79 -44.24 1.74
CA ALA A 138 -32.97 -43.08 0.87
C ALA A 138 -32.02 -43.14 -0.33
N VAL A 139 -30.78 -43.59 -0.10
CA VAL A 139 -29.81 -43.91 -1.17
C VAL A 139 -30.41 -44.94 -2.13
N ALA A 140 -30.94 -46.04 -1.60
CA ALA A 140 -31.59 -47.07 -2.43
C ALA A 140 -32.77 -46.49 -3.24
N ALA A 141 -33.66 -45.72 -2.59
CA ALA A 141 -34.81 -45.11 -3.25
C ALA A 141 -34.40 -44.12 -4.37
N LEU A 142 -33.36 -43.33 -4.15
CA LEU A 142 -32.84 -42.39 -5.16
C LEU A 142 -32.23 -43.14 -6.35
N LEU A 143 -31.45 -44.19 -6.11
CA LEU A 143 -30.88 -45.03 -7.19
C LEU A 143 -31.97 -45.76 -7.98
N ASP A 144 -32.98 -46.30 -7.29
CA ASP A 144 -34.15 -46.92 -7.94
C ASP A 144 -34.96 -45.90 -8.74
N GLY A 145 -34.99 -44.63 -8.28
CA GLY A 145 -35.61 -43.50 -8.96
C GLY A 145 -34.79 -42.92 -10.14
N GLY A 146 -33.61 -43.47 -10.45
CA GLY A 146 -32.78 -43.04 -11.58
C GLY A 146 -31.69 -42.01 -11.25
N ALA A 147 -31.31 -41.87 -9.98
CA ALA A 147 -30.10 -41.12 -9.63
C ALA A 147 -28.86 -41.75 -10.26
N ASP A 148 -28.01 -40.95 -10.89
CA ASP A 148 -26.76 -41.38 -11.50
C ASP A 148 -25.73 -41.71 -10.40
N PRO A 149 -25.32 -42.99 -10.26
CA PRO A 149 -24.35 -43.40 -9.24
C PRO A 149 -22.94 -42.85 -9.48
N ASN A 150 -22.67 -42.25 -10.64
CA ASN A 150 -21.38 -41.69 -11.02
C ASN A 150 -21.40 -40.16 -11.22
N ALA A 151 -22.47 -39.48 -10.79
CA ALA A 151 -22.60 -38.04 -10.90
C ALA A 151 -21.47 -37.30 -10.16
N LEU A 152 -20.76 -36.39 -10.83
CA LEU A 152 -19.71 -35.60 -10.20
C LEU A 152 -20.26 -34.37 -9.46
N THR A 153 -19.72 -34.14 -8.27
CA THR A 153 -19.87 -32.87 -7.54
C THR A 153 -18.89 -31.81 -8.04
N ASP A 154 -19.05 -30.56 -7.59
CA ASP A 154 -18.13 -29.46 -7.94
C ASP A 154 -16.75 -29.62 -7.28
N ALA A 155 -16.69 -30.39 -6.20
CA ALA A 155 -15.46 -30.89 -5.57
C ALA A 155 -14.84 -32.12 -6.28
N LEU A 156 -15.38 -32.52 -7.44
CA LEU A 156 -14.92 -33.67 -8.25
C LEU A 156 -14.97 -35.01 -7.49
N ARG A 157 -16.02 -35.22 -6.70
CA ARG A 157 -16.31 -36.50 -6.05
C ARG A 157 -17.49 -37.19 -6.71
N ARG A 158 -17.40 -38.51 -6.87
CA ARG A 158 -18.55 -39.37 -7.16
C ARG A 158 -19.22 -39.82 -5.85
N PRO A 159 -20.49 -40.26 -5.90
CA PRO A 159 -21.19 -40.84 -4.76
C PRO A 159 -20.37 -41.90 -4.01
N LEU A 160 -19.64 -42.76 -4.73
CA LEU A 160 -18.79 -43.77 -4.10
C LEU A 160 -17.59 -43.16 -3.36
N ASP A 161 -16.96 -42.12 -3.90
CA ASP A 161 -15.86 -41.41 -3.21
C ASP A 161 -16.37 -40.85 -1.87
N VAL A 162 -17.55 -40.20 -1.88
CA VAL A 162 -18.17 -39.65 -0.67
C VAL A 162 -18.47 -40.75 0.35
N ALA A 163 -19.05 -41.88 -0.08
CA ALA A 163 -19.39 -42.99 0.81
C ALA A 163 -18.15 -43.62 1.47
N LEU A 164 -17.04 -43.73 0.73
CA LEU A 164 -15.77 -44.22 1.27
C LEU A 164 -15.14 -43.21 2.24
N GLU A 165 -15.21 -41.92 1.95
CA GLU A 165 -14.74 -40.84 2.84
C GLU A 165 -15.54 -40.76 4.15
N THR A 166 -16.86 -40.99 4.10
CA THR A 166 -17.73 -40.98 5.29
C THR A 166 -17.72 -42.30 6.07
N GLY A 167 -17.15 -43.38 5.51
CA GLY A 167 -17.03 -44.69 6.15
C GLY A 167 -18.28 -45.57 6.05
N GLY A 168 -19.23 -45.25 5.17
CA GLY A 168 -20.49 -45.99 4.99
C GLY A 168 -20.30 -47.26 4.15
N THR A 169 -19.77 -48.34 4.73
CA THR A 169 -19.44 -49.58 4.00
C THR A 169 -20.63 -50.21 3.27
N ALA A 170 -21.81 -50.27 3.91
CA ALA A 170 -23.01 -50.82 3.29
C ALA A 170 -23.58 -49.92 2.18
N ILE A 171 -23.45 -48.58 2.31
CA ILE A 171 -23.77 -47.64 1.24
C ILE A 171 -22.80 -47.80 0.06
N ALA A 172 -21.50 -47.98 0.33
CA ALA A 172 -20.50 -48.22 -0.71
C ALA A 172 -20.77 -49.54 -1.46
N GLU A 173 -21.10 -50.62 -0.75
CA GLU A 173 -21.52 -51.89 -1.36
C GLU A 173 -22.77 -51.74 -2.24
N LEU A 174 -23.78 -51.01 -1.74
CA LEU A 174 -24.99 -50.70 -2.50
C LEU A 174 -24.66 -49.91 -3.78
N LEU A 175 -23.83 -48.86 -3.68
CA LEU A 175 -23.40 -48.05 -4.81
C LEU A 175 -22.65 -48.91 -5.85
N CYS A 176 -21.70 -49.74 -5.42
CA CYS A 176 -20.99 -50.68 -6.30
C CYS A 176 -21.95 -51.65 -7.01
N ALA A 177 -22.94 -52.19 -6.29
CA ALA A 177 -23.96 -53.07 -6.87
C ALA A 177 -24.81 -52.36 -7.93
N ARG A 178 -24.87 -51.02 -7.91
CA ARG A 178 -25.55 -50.17 -8.91
C ARG A 178 -24.59 -49.56 -9.95
N GLY A 179 -23.34 -50.04 -10.03
CA GLY A 179 -22.37 -49.61 -11.03
C GLY A 179 -21.66 -48.30 -10.71
N ALA A 180 -21.65 -47.87 -9.45
CA ALA A 180 -20.83 -46.75 -9.02
C ALA A 180 -19.34 -47.08 -9.08
N THR A 181 -18.54 -46.09 -9.44
CA THR A 181 -17.09 -46.14 -9.51
C THR A 181 -16.50 -44.95 -8.76
N VAL A 182 -15.26 -45.09 -8.29
CA VAL A 182 -14.49 -43.95 -7.76
C VAL A 182 -14.05 -43.06 -8.91
N PHE A 183 -13.84 -41.77 -8.66
CA PHE A 183 -13.24 -40.89 -9.66
C PHE A 183 -11.74 -41.20 -9.77
N ALA A 184 -11.33 -41.84 -10.87
CA ALA A 184 -9.98 -42.35 -11.01
C ALA A 184 -8.98 -41.25 -11.46
N PRO A 185 -7.71 -41.30 -11.03
CA PRO A 185 -6.70 -40.32 -11.45
C PRO A 185 -6.52 -40.21 -12.97
N GLU A 186 -6.68 -41.30 -13.71
CA GLU A 186 -6.49 -41.35 -15.16
C GLU A 186 -7.55 -40.52 -15.91
N GLU A 187 -8.73 -40.35 -15.31
CA GLU A 187 -9.84 -39.55 -15.85
C GLU A 187 -9.60 -38.04 -15.70
N ALA A 188 -8.74 -37.65 -14.77
CA ALA A 188 -8.54 -36.26 -14.39
C ALA A 188 -7.59 -35.53 -15.35
N ASP A 189 -8.00 -34.33 -15.79
CA ASP A 189 -7.08 -33.36 -16.37
C ASP A 189 -6.15 -32.76 -15.29
N LEU A 190 -5.21 -31.88 -15.67
CA LEU A 190 -4.22 -31.32 -14.74
C LEU A 190 -4.89 -30.58 -13.56
N VAL A 191 -5.90 -29.76 -13.82
CA VAL A 191 -6.55 -28.93 -12.79
C VAL A 191 -7.42 -29.80 -11.88
N GLN A 192 -8.12 -30.78 -12.45
CA GLN A 192 -8.90 -31.76 -11.71
C GLN A 192 -8.02 -32.64 -10.82
N ALA A 193 -6.89 -33.12 -11.35
CA ALA A 193 -5.91 -33.91 -10.61
C ALA A 193 -5.31 -33.10 -9.46
N THR A 194 -5.06 -31.80 -9.68
CA THR A 194 -4.61 -30.87 -8.64
C THR A 194 -5.68 -30.72 -7.56
N ARG A 195 -6.94 -30.45 -7.92
CA ARG A 195 -8.03 -30.30 -6.92
C ARG A 195 -8.19 -31.56 -6.08
N ARG A 196 -8.04 -32.74 -6.67
CA ARG A 196 -8.12 -34.04 -5.98
C ARG A 196 -6.82 -34.47 -5.28
N GLY A 197 -5.72 -33.72 -5.44
CA GLY A 197 -4.43 -34.06 -4.84
C GLY A 197 -3.77 -35.32 -5.41
N PHE A 198 -4.09 -35.68 -6.66
CA PHE A 198 -3.49 -36.80 -7.36
C PHE A 198 -2.07 -36.46 -7.83
N LEU A 199 -1.12 -36.34 -6.90
CA LEU A 199 0.25 -35.87 -7.15
C LEU A 199 0.97 -36.62 -8.28
N ALA A 200 0.83 -37.94 -8.35
CA ALA A 200 1.45 -38.75 -9.40
C ALA A 200 0.90 -38.35 -10.79
N ARG A 201 -0.42 -38.15 -10.90
CA ARG A 201 -1.08 -37.71 -12.12
C ARG A 201 -0.70 -36.28 -12.49
N VAL A 202 -0.62 -35.38 -11.51
CA VAL A 202 -0.15 -34.01 -11.73
C VAL A 202 1.25 -34.03 -12.33
N ARG A 203 2.19 -34.80 -11.74
CA ARG A 203 3.56 -34.93 -12.26
C ARG A 203 3.62 -35.51 -13.66
N GLU A 204 2.75 -36.47 -13.97
CA GLU A 204 2.67 -37.07 -15.30
C GLU A 204 2.17 -36.07 -16.35
N LEU A 205 1.13 -35.30 -16.05
CA LEU A 205 0.49 -34.39 -16.99
C LEU A 205 1.30 -33.11 -17.22
N LEU A 206 1.96 -32.59 -16.18
CA LEU A 206 2.62 -31.28 -16.18
C LEU A 206 3.47 -30.97 -17.43
N PRO A 207 4.41 -31.84 -17.86
CA PRO A 207 5.34 -31.51 -18.95
C PRO A 207 4.67 -31.24 -20.31
N ALA A 208 3.46 -31.78 -20.53
CA ALA A 208 2.72 -31.63 -21.77
C ALA A 208 1.74 -30.45 -21.76
N GLN A 209 1.61 -29.74 -20.64
CA GLN A 209 0.62 -28.67 -20.47
C GLN A 209 1.23 -27.31 -20.75
N GLU A 210 0.45 -26.43 -21.38
CA GLU A 210 0.85 -25.04 -21.61
C GLU A 210 1.05 -24.29 -20.27
N PRO A 211 1.97 -23.30 -20.21
CA PRO A 211 2.24 -22.49 -19.02
C PRO A 211 1.00 -21.98 -18.28
N ALA A 212 -0.02 -21.53 -19.02
CA ALA A 212 -1.26 -21.03 -18.43
C ALA A 212 -2.07 -22.11 -17.68
N ALA A 213 -2.02 -23.37 -18.14
CA ALA A 213 -2.66 -24.48 -17.44
C ALA A 213 -1.89 -24.86 -16.17
N GLN A 214 -0.56 -24.83 -16.23
CA GLN A 214 0.30 -25.06 -15.08
C GLN A 214 0.14 -23.95 -14.02
N GLY A 215 0.03 -22.68 -14.44
CA GLY A 215 -0.27 -21.56 -13.55
C GLY A 215 -1.61 -21.70 -12.84
N ARG A 216 -2.68 -22.11 -13.55
CA ARG A 216 -3.97 -22.44 -12.92
C ARG A 216 -3.85 -23.58 -11.92
N ALA A 217 -3.09 -24.63 -12.25
CA ALA A 217 -2.85 -25.75 -11.34
C ALA A 217 -2.11 -25.31 -10.07
N LEU A 218 -1.08 -24.46 -10.20
CA LEU A 218 -0.37 -23.89 -9.05
C LEU A 218 -1.32 -23.11 -8.12
N ILE A 219 -2.14 -22.22 -8.68
CA ILE A 219 -3.10 -21.41 -7.93
C ILE A 219 -4.08 -22.33 -7.18
N VAL A 220 -4.65 -23.32 -7.87
CA VAL A 220 -5.56 -24.29 -7.24
C VAL A 220 -4.86 -25.08 -6.14
N ALA A 221 -3.62 -25.54 -6.35
CA ALA A 221 -2.87 -26.26 -5.31
C ALA A 221 -2.69 -25.43 -4.04
N VAL A 222 -2.43 -24.13 -4.18
CA VAL A 222 -2.33 -23.20 -3.04
C VAL A 222 -3.68 -23.01 -2.35
N GLN A 223 -4.78 -22.85 -3.10
CA GLN A 223 -6.13 -22.72 -2.54
C GLN A 223 -6.55 -23.96 -1.74
N GLU A 224 -6.26 -25.14 -2.28
CA GLU A 224 -6.51 -26.44 -1.64
C GLU A 224 -5.48 -26.79 -0.55
N ARG A 225 -4.50 -25.90 -0.29
CA ARG A 225 -3.43 -26.06 0.71
C ARG A 225 -2.56 -27.31 0.50
N GLN A 226 -2.44 -27.74 -0.75
CA GLN A 226 -1.67 -28.92 -1.14
C GLN A 226 -0.22 -28.53 -1.46
N VAL A 227 0.59 -28.39 -0.40
CA VAL A 227 1.99 -27.96 -0.51
C VAL A 227 2.79 -28.83 -1.46
N ASP A 228 2.68 -30.17 -1.35
CA ASP A 228 3.46 -31.10 -2.20
C ASP A 228 3.09 -30.98 -3.68
N VAL A 229 1.82 -30.69 -3.99
CA VAL A 229 1.36 -30.48 -5.37
C VAL A 229 1.85 -29.14 -5.88
N ALA A 230 1.71 -28.06 -5.10
CA ALA A 230 2.21 -26.74 -5.47
C ALA A 230 3.72 -26.76 -5.74
N VAL A 231 4.49 -27.39 -4.86
CA VAL A 231 5.94 -27.57 -5.03
C VAL A 231 6.25 -28.40 -6.27
N ALA A 232 5.52 -29.49 -6.53
CA ALA A 232 5.74 -30.28 -7.74
C ALA A 232 5.45 -29.50 -9.03
N VAL A 233 4.45 -28.61 -9.03
CA VAL A 233 4.18 -27.70 -10.15
C VAL A 233 5.33 -26.70 -10.33
N LEU A 234 5.87 -26.14 -9.24
CA LEU A 234 6.98 -25.18 -9.29
C LEU A 234 8.32 -25.81 -9.72
N GLU A 235 8.61 -27.04 -9.32
CA GLU A 235 9.86 -27.72 -9.65
C GLU A 235 9.93 -28.24 -11.09
N ARG A 236 8.78 -28.54 -11.70
CA ARG A 236 8.68 -29.22 -13.00
C ARG A 236 7.94 -28.42 -14.07
N GLY A 237 7.34 -27.30 -13.69
CA GLY A 237 6.54 -26.46 -14.55
C GLY A 237 7.19 -25.12 -14.85
N GLU A 238 6.59 -24.40 -15.78
CA GLU A 238 6.94 -23.08 -16.26
C GLU A 238 5.73 -22.14 -16.10
N ALA A 239 5.19 -22.04 -14.88
CA ALA A 239 4.08 -21.12 -14.60
C ALA A 239 4.47 -19.68 -14.95
N GLY A 240 3.54 -18.93 -15.55
CA GLY A 240 3.80 -17.55 -15.95
C GLY A 240 4.01 -16.62 -14.76
N ALA A 241 4.76 -15.53 -14.94
CA ALA A 241 5.07 -14.57 -13.87
C ALA A 241 3.83 -14.02 -13.14
N ASN A 242 2.74 -13.76 -13.88
CA ASN A 242 1.47 -13.34 -13.28
C ASN A 242 0.86 -14.42 -12.38
N ASP A 243 0.93 -15.69 -12.78
CA ASP A 243 0.39 -16.81 -12.00
C ASP A 243 1.20 -17.04 -10.72
N LEU A 244 2.53 -16.88 -10.80
CA LEU A 244 3.41 -16.88 -9.61
C LEU A 244 3.02 -15.77 -8.62
N GLY A 245 2.76 -14.55 -9.12
CA GLY A 245 2.32 -13.43 -8.29
C GLY A 245 0.98 -13.71 -7.60
N VAL A 246 -0.01 -14.22 -8.35
CA VAL A 246 -1.31 -14.61 -7.77
C VAL A 246 -1.16 -15.74 -6.75
N ALA A 247 -0.32 -16.74 -7.04
CA ALA A 247 -0.04 -17.83 -6.11
C ALA A 247 0.63 -17.33 -4.81
N LEU A 248 1.54 -16.37 -4.90
CA LEU A 248 2.16 -15.73 -3.72
C LEU A 248 1.12 -14.99 -2.88
N GLY A 249 0.31 -14.12 -3.50
CA GLY A 249 -0.76 -13.41 -2.79
C GLY A 249 -1.73 -14.37 -2.08
N GLN A 250 -2.12 -15.46 -2.75
CA GLN A 250 -3.01 -16.46 -2.17
C GLN A 250 -2.34 -17.31 -1.08
N ALA A 251 -1.06 -17.65 -1.21
CA ALA A 251 -0.31 -18.35 -0.17
C ALA A 251 -0.27 -17.51 1.12
N ILE A 252 -0.13 -16.19 0.99
CA ILE A 252 -0.18 -15.26 2.13
C ILE A 252 -1.59 -15.21 2.73
N ALA A 253 -2.62 -15.12 1.89
CA ALA A 253 -4.00 -15.01 2.34
C ALA A 253 -4.51 -16.28 3.04
N PHE A 254 -4.29 -17.46 2.44
CA PHE A 254 -4.75 -18.76 2.93
C PHE A 254 -3.83 -19.40 3.98
N ASP A 255 -2.70 -18.76 4.31
CA ASP A 255 -1.72 -19.24 5.29
C ASP A 255 -1.00 -20.52 4.86
N VAL A 256 -0.36 -20.46 3.68
CA VAL A 256 0.42 -21.57 3.10
C VAL A 256 1.90 -21.14 3.00
N PRO A 257 2.58 -20.84 4.14
CA PRO A 257 3.93 -20.27 4.12
C PRO A 257 4.97 -21.21 3.51
N ALA A 258 4.75 -22.53 3.58
CA ALA A 258 5.69 -23.53 3.06
C ALA A 258 5.93 -23.43 1.53
N VAL A 259 5.00 -22.84 0.77
CA VAL A 259 5.13 -22.68 -0.69
C VAL A 259 5.92 -21.40 -1.04
N VAL A 260 6.00 -20.42 -0.14
CA VAL A 260 6.60 -19.10 -0.41
C VAL A 260 8.08 -19.19 -0.83
N PRO A 261 8.96 -19.95 -0.15
CA PRO A 261 10.35 -20.09 -0.59
C PRO A 261 10.49 -20.68 -2.00
N HIS A 262 9.58 -21.59 -2.38
CA HIS A 262 9.57 -22.19 -3.72
C HIS A 262 9.09 -21.19 -4.79
N LEU A 263 8.12 -20.34 -4.47
CA LEU A 263 7.70 -19.25 -5.36
C LEU A 263 8.82 -18.23 -5.58
N ILE A 264 9.56 -17.88 -4.51
CA ILE A 264 10.75 -17.02 -4.59
C ILE A 264 11.83 -17.68 -5.45
N ALA A 265 12.11 -18.97 -5.25
CA ALA A 265 13.08 -19.72 -6.06
C ALA A 265 12.67 -19.83 -7.54
N ALA A 266 11.36 -19.86 -7.82
CA ALA A 266 10.82 -19.83 -9.18
C ALA A 266 10.87 -18.43 -9.84
N GLY A 267 11.39 -17.41 -9.14
CA GLY A 267 11.60 -16.08 -9.69
C GLY A 267 10.35 -15.19 -9.68
N VAL A 268 9.42 -15.40 -8.75
CA VAL A 268 8.31 -14.46 -8.54
C VAL A 268 8.85 -13.07 -8.20
N ASP A 269 8.24 -12.03 -8.77
CA ASP A 269 8.49 -10.65 -8.35
C ASP A 269 7.90 -10.44 -6.94
N THR A 270 8.77 -10.20 -5.97
CA THR A 270 8.39 -10.06 -4.55
C THR A 270 7.81 -8.69 -4.21
N ASP A 271 7.87 -7.73 -5.14
CA ASP A 271 7.45 -6.34 -4.94
C ASP A 271 6.16 -6.04 -5.72
N ALA A 272 5.97 -6.69 -6.87
CA ALA A 272 4.78 -6.50 -7.69
C ALA A 272 3.51 -6.99 -6.95
N PRO A 273 2.48 -6.13 -6.82
CA PRO A 273 1.19 -6.59 -6.33
C PRO A 273 0.53 -7.51 -7.35
N ASP A 274 -0.14 -8.56 -6.88
CA ASP A 274 -0.96 -9.38 -7.76
C ASP A 274 -2.26 -8.66 -8.16
N ASN A 275 -2.90 -9.14 -9.24
CA ASN A 275 -4.12 -8.53 -9.79
C ASN A 275 -5.38 -8.71 -8.91
N TYR A 276 -5.33 -9.55 -7.87
CA TYR A 276 -6.45 -9.85 -7.00
C TYR A 276 -6.41 -9.01 -5.72
N TYR A 277 -5.31 -9.05 -4.97
CA TYR A 277 -5.15 -8.27 -3.74
C TYR A 277 -4.63 -6.85 -3.98
N ARG A 278 -3.97 -6.59 -5.12
CA ARG A 278 -3.41 -5.29 -5.52
C ARG A 278 -2.56 -4.62 -4.44
N THR A 279 -1.90 -5.43 -3.62
CA THR A 279 -1.11 -4.99 -2.46
C THR A 279 0.27 -5.64 -2.56
N PRO A 280 1.39 -4.90 -2.35
CA PRO A 280 2.71 -5.49 -2.36
C PRO A 280 2.78 -6.69 -1.38
N PRO A 281 3.40 -7.83 -1.76
CA PRO A 281 3.38 -9.05 -0.96
C PRO A 281 3.80 -8.85 0.51
N ILE A 282 4.84 -8.04 0.75
CA ILE A 282 5.33 -7.76 2.11
C ILE A 282 4.33 -6.95 2.95
N VAL A 283 3.55 -6.05 2.32
CA VAL A 283 2.49 -5.29 2.99
C VAL A 283 1.32 -6.21 3.35
N LEU A 284 0.90 -7.08 2.41
CA LEU A 284 -0.16 -8.06 2.66
C LEU A 284 0.21 -9.04 3.78
N ALA A 285 1.45 -9.55 3.77
CA ALA A 285 1.97 -10.44 4.81
C ALA A 285 1.98 -9.75 6.18
N ALA A 286 2.40 -8.48 6.23
CA ALA A 286 2.42 -7.68 7.43
C ALA A 286 1.02 -7.40 8.01
N ASP A 287 0.05 -7.06 7.15
CA ASP A 287 -1.36 -6.85 7.54
C ASP A 287 -1.98 -8.13 8.12
N ARG A 288 -1.78 -9.27 7.44
CA ARG A 288 -2.31 -10.58 7.84
C ARG A 288 -1.57 -11.25 9.00
N GLY A 289 -0.44 -10.69 9.44
CA GLY A 289 0.33 -11.24 10.55
C GLY A 289 1.20 -12.44 10.19
N ARG A 290 1.58 -12.61 8.91
CA ARG A 290 2.36 -13.75 8.41
C ARG A 290 3.86 -13.55 8.68
N VAL A 291 4.28 -13.75 9.93
CA VAL A 291 5.65 -13.49 10.38
C VAL A 291 6.71 -14.20 9.52
N GLN A 292 6.52 -15.50 9.23
CA GLN A 292 7.50 -16.26 8.45
C GLN A 292 7.61 -15.74 7.02
N VAL A 293 6.48 -15.47 6.36
CA VAL A 293 6.48 -14.89 5.01
C VAL A 293 7.19 -13.52 4.99
N VAL A 294 7.00 -12.68 6.00
CA VAL A 294 7.72 -11.39 6.07
C VAL A 294 9.25 -11.62 6.15
N ARG A 295 9.72 -12.65 6.87
CA ARG A 295 11.14 -13.02 6.86
C ARG A 295 11.60 -13.45 5.49
N ASP A 296 10.89 -14.40 4.89
CA ASP A 296 11.25 -14.97 3.58
C ASP A 296 11.33 -13.87 2.49
N LEU A 297 10.40 -12.92 2.50
CA LEU A 297 10.39 -11.79 1.57
C LEU A 297 11.54 -10.81 1.82
N LEU A 298 11.89 -10.52 3.08
CA LEU A 298 13.04 -9.65 3.39
C LEU A 298 14.37 -10.31 3.04
N ASP A 299 14.50 -11.62 3.30
CA ASP A 299 15.69 -12.39 2.93
C ASP A 299 15.86 -12.46 1.40
N ALA A 300 14.74 -12.40 0.65
CA ALA A 300 14.73 -12.27 -0.80
C ALA A 300 15.00 -10.84 -1.32
N GLY A 301 15.12 -9.84 -0.43
CA GLY A 301 15.41 -8.45 -0.79
C GLY A 301 14.21 -7.62 -1.22
N ALA A 302 12.99 -8.01 -0.85
CA ALA A 302 11.78 -7.24 -1.15
C ALA A 302 11.87 -5.79 -0.64
N ASP A 303 11.28 -4.84 -1.39
CA ASP A 303 11.26 -3.42 -1.04
C ASP A 303 10.49 -3.18 0.26
N ILE A 304 11.24 -3.01 1.34
CA ILE A 304 10.74 -2.74 2.68
C ILE A 304 9.96 -1.41 2.78
N GLN A 305 10.16 -0.50 1.82
CA GLN A 305 9.47 0.80 1.76
C GLN A 305 8.32 0.81 0.76
N GLY A 306 8.08 -0.29 0.04
CA GLY A 306 6.96 -0.43 -0.88
C GLY A 306 5.62 -0.11 -0.21
N ARG A 307 4.75 0.60 -0.93
CA ARG A 307 3.47 1.09 -0.39
C ARG A 307 2.28 0.55 -1.18
N ASP A 308 1.20 0.26 -0.46
CA ASP A 308 -0.11 -0.06 -1.05
C ASP A 308 -0.82 1.20 -1.59
N GLU A 309 -2.02 1.02 -2.16
CA GLU A 309 -2.85 2.09 -2.70
C GLU A 309 -3.27 3.12 -1.62
N GLU A 310 -3.33 2.70 -0.35
CA GLU A 310 -3.56 3.58 0.80
C GLU A 310 -2.30 4.32 1.29
N GLY A 311 -1.15 4.10 0.62
CA GLY A 311 0.12 4.71 0.97
C GLY A 311 0.77 4.11 2.22
N ARG A 312 0.34 2.94 2.68
CA ARG A 312 0.93 2.22 3.83
C ARG A 312 2.04 1.30 3.33
N ASN A 313 3.18 1.32 4.01
CA ASN A 313 4.17 0.25 3.87
C ASN A 313 3.92 -0.87 4.91
N ALA A 314 4.72 -1.94 4.84
CA ALA A 314 4.57 -3.09 5.72
C ALA A 314 4.60 -2.71 7.21
N LEU A 315 5.44 -1.74 7.61
CA LEU A 315 5.53 -1.30 9.01
C LEU A 315 4.26 -0.56 9.46
N ALA A 316 3.69 0.29 8.58
CA ALA A 316 2.44 0.98 8.86
C ALA A 316 1.27 -0.01 8.98
N ALA A 317 1.15 -0.97 8.05
CA ALA A 317 0.13 -2.02 8.10
C ALA A 317 0.24 -2.88 9.37
N ALA A 318 1.45 -3.35 9.70
CA ALA A 318 1.68 -4.13 10.92
C ALA A 318 1.30 -3.39 12.21
N ARG A 319 1.59 -2.07 12.28
CA ARG A 319 1.21 -1.23 13.43
C ARG A 319 -0.30 -1.09 13.55
N GLN A 320 -0.99 -0.82 12.45
CA GLN A 320 -2.44 -0.67 12.42
C GLN A 320 -3.13 -1.94 12.92
N GLN A 321 -2.61 -3.11 12.55
CA GLN A 321 -3.17 -4.42 12.94
C GLN A 321 -2.60 -4.97 14.26
N GLY A 322 -1.74 -4.21 14.97
CA GLY A 322 -1.16 -4.64 16.26
C GLY A 322 -0.17 -5.81 16.17
N ARG A 323 0.43 -6.07 15.00
CA ARG A 323 1.35 -7.20 14.74
C ARG A 323 2.75 -6.94 15.32
N THR A 324 2.88 -7.03 16.64
CA THR A 324 4.05 -6.55 17.39
C THR A 324 5.37 -7.20 16.97
N GLU A 325 5.37 -8.50 16.66
CA GLU A 325 6.58 -9.20 16.19
C GLU A 325 7.05 -8.66 14.83
N ILE A 326 6.13 -8.51 13.87
CA ILE A 326 6.43 -7.94 12.56
C ILE A 326 6.89 -6.48 12.67
N VAL A 327 6.30 -5.70 13.58
CA VAL A 327 6.75 -4.32 13.86
C VAL A 327 8.22 -4.28 14.32
N ARG A 328 8.63 -5.20 15.22
CA ARG A 328 10.03 -5.27 15.68
C ARG A 328 10.95 -5.69 14.54
N LEU A 329 10.53 -6.69 13.77
CA LEU A 329 11.29 -7.25 12.66
C LEU A 329 11.53 -6.20 11.56
N LEU A 330 10.48 -5.55 11.08
CA LEU A 330 10.56 -4.51 10.06
C LEU A 330 11.38 -3.30 10.52
N ARG A 331 11.26 -2.88 11.79
CA ARG A 331 12.12 -1.81 12.34
C ARG A 331 13.59 -2.19 12.37
N THR A 332 13.89 -3.44 12.69
CA THR A 332 15.28 -3.94 12.73
C THR A 332 15.88 -3.97 11.33
N ALA A 333 15.07 -4.29 10.31
CA ALA A 333 15.44 -4.23 8.91
C ALA A 333 15.43 -2.79 8.31
N GLY A 334 15.15 -1.74 9.10
CA GLY A 334 15.22 -0.35 8.65
C GLY A 334 13.92 0.22 8.03
N ALA A 335 12.78 -0.46 8.17
CA ALA A 335 11.50 0.06 7.69
C ALA A 335 11.12 1.37 8.39
N ASN A 336 10.56 2.32 7.65
CA ASN A 336 10.08 3.58 8.19
C ASN A 336 8.64 3.86 7.75
N ALA A 337 7.71 3.89 8.69
CA ALA A 337 6.29 4.11 8.38
C ALA A 337 5.99 5.54 7.91
N ARG A 338 6.87 6.50 8.18
CA ARG A 338 6.64 7.92 7.88
C ARG A 338 6.78 8.20 6.39
N THR A 339 5.89 9.04 5.88
CA THR A 339 5.97 9.61 4.54
C THR A 339 7.06 10.71 4.48
N PRO A 340 7.59 11.04 3.28
CA PRO A 340 8.52 12.15 3.12
C PRO A 340 8.01 13.49 3.69
N GLN A 341 6.68 13.72 3.59
CA GLN A 341 6.03 14.92 4.13
C GLN A 341 6.02 14.93 5.66
N GLU A 342 5.78 13.77 6.30
CA GLU A 342 5.84 13.64 7.76
C GLU A 342 7.26 13.79 8.29
N ILE A 343 8.25 13.22 7.61
CA ILE A 343 9.67 13.42 7.91
C ILE A 343 9.99 14.92 7.82
N THR A 344 9.64 15.56 6.72
CA THR A 344 9.83 17.01 6.52
C THR A 344 9.18 17.83 7.63
N ARG A 345 7.93 17.52 8.00
CA ARG A 345 7.21 18.23 9.07
C ARG A 345 7.90 18.05 10.42
N ALA A 346 8.36 16.84 10.74
CA ALA A 346 9.07 16.54 11.97
C ALA A 346 10.39 17.31 12.07
N VAL A 347 11.19 17.30 10.99
CA VAL A 347 12.44 18.07 10.90
C VAL A 347 12.18 19.56 11.14
N LYS A 348 11.21 20.14 10.43
CA LYS A 348 10.87 21.56 10.57
C LYS A 348 10.42 21.93 11.98
N ALA A 349 9.74 21.02 12.68
CA ALA A 349 9.28 21.24 14.05
C ALA A 349 10.46 21.22 15.04
N LYS A 350 11.34 20.23 14.94
CA LYS A 350 12.55 20.10 15.79
C LYS A 350 13.46 21.32 15.64
N LEU A 351 13.78 21.68 14.40
CA LEU A 351 14.70 22.77 14.07
C LEU A 351 14.05 24.16 14.04
N ALA A 352 12.78 24.31 14.44
CA ALA A 352 12.06 25.58 14.36
C ALA A 352 12.73 26.71 15.16
N HIS A 353 13.40 26.36 16.26
CA HIS A 353 14.05 27.28 17.19
C HIS A 353 15.35 27.91 16.64
N VAL A 354 15.96 27.29 15.63
CA VAL A 354 17.20 27.74 14.96
C VAL A 354 16.99 28.12 13.50
N ALA A 355 15.76 28.00 13.00
CA ALA A 355 15.41 28.33 11.62
C ALA A 355 15.52 29.84 11.34
N ARG A 356 16.11 30.20 10.19
CA ARG A 356 16.33 31.59 9.76
C ARG A 356 15.62 31.88 8.46
N LEU A 357 15.16 33.12 8.26
CA LEU A 357 14.67 33.53 6.95
C LEU A 357 15.85 33.72 6.00
N ALA A 358 15.70 33.20 4.79
CA ALA A 358 16.63 33.30 3.70
C ALA A 358 15.94 33.93 2.49
N TRP A 359 16.64 34.85 1.83
CA TRP A 359 16.13 35.55 0.64
C TRP A 359 17.10 35.38 -0.51
N SER A 360 16.62 34.90 -1.64
CA SER A 360 17.42 34.86 -2.87
C SER A 360 17.38 36.22 -3.57
N PRO A 361 18.52 36.71 -4.09
CA PRO A 361 18.55 37.93 -4.86
C PRO A 361 17.82 37.74 -6.20
N LEU A 362 17.07 38.76 -6.62
CA LEU A 362 16.48 38.85 -7.96
C LEU A 362 17.46 39.60 -8.85
N ILE A 363 18.18 38.86 -9.69
CA ILE A 363 19.20 39.41 -10.58
C ILE A 363 18.53 40.05 -11.80
N GLY A 364 18.76 41.34 -12.01
CA GLY A 364 18.29 42.09 -13.19
C GLY A 364 19.16 41.84 -14.43
N ALA A 365 18.61 42.16 -15.61
CA ALA A 365 19.40 42.25 -16.84
C ALA A 365 20.23 43.55 -16.84
N THR A 366 21.46 43.52 -17.36
CA THR A 366 22.32 44.70 -17.48
C THR A 366 22.10 45.46 -18.76
N ASP A 367 22.23 46.80 -18.68
CA ASP A 367 22.81 47.68 -19.71
C ASP A 367 23.39 48.96 -19.03
N GLY A 368 24.66 48.92 -18.58
CA GLY A 368 25.43 50.10 -18.11
C GLY A 368 25.72 50.19 -16.61
N ASP A 369 26.62 51.13 -16.25
CA ASP A 369 27.08 51.41 -14.87
C ASP A 369 25.90 51.91 -14.00
N GLY A 370 25.32 51.03 -13.19
CA GLY A 370 24.20 51.37 -12.31
C GLY A 370 24.60 52.30 -11.14
N GLU A 371 23.63 53.02 -10.54
CA GLU A 371 23.83 53.96 -9.41
C GLU A 371 24.78 53.40 -8.33
N PRO A 372 25.92 54.04 -7.98
CA PRO A 372 27.00 53.44 -7.19
C PRO A 372 26.59 52.77 -5.87
N GLY A 373 25.54 53.25 -5.19
CA GLY A 373 25.09 52.75 -3.89
C GLY A 373 24.16 51.53 -3.91
N VAL A 374 23.86 50.92 -5.06
CA VAL A 374 22.92 49.79 -5.12
C VAL A 374 23.57 48.42 -4.89
N SER A 375 22.74 47.44 -4.53
CA SER A 375 23.12 46.03 -4.39
C SER A 375 23.45 45.42 -5.76
N ARG A 376 24.62 44.80 -5.92
CA ARG A 376 25.08 44.17 -7.17
C ARG A 376 26.15 43.12 -6.95
N PHE A 377 26.28 42.21 -7.91
CA PHE A 377 27.50 41.43 -8.12
C PHE A 377 28.31 42.07 -9.26
N GLY A 378 29.65 42.06 -9.15
CA GLY A 378 30.53 42.62 -10.18
C GLY A 378 30.29 44.11 -10.48
N GLY A 379 30.89 44.61 -11.57
CA GLY A 379 30.84 46.02 -11.93
C GLY A 379 31.82 46.88 -11.12
N LEU A 380 31.47 48.15 -10.91
CA LEU A 380 32.25 49.07 -10.08
C LEU A 380 31.71 49.13 -8.65
N PRO A 381 32.58 49.10 -7.62
CA PRO A 381 32.17 49.32 -6.24
C PRO A 381 31.82 50.77 -5.99
N TRP A 382 31.04 51.03 -4.94
CA TRP A 382 31.05 52.34 -4.30
C TRP A 382 32.39 52.55 -3.56
N LEU A 383 33.06 53.66 -3.81
CA LEU A 383 34.21 54.13 -3.02
C LEU A 383 33.98 55.61 -2.68
N GLY A 384 34.43 56.05 -1.50
CA GLY A 384 34.38 57.47 -1.14
C GLY A 384 35.17 58.34 -2.13
N ALA A 385 34.82 59.63 -2.24
CA ALA A 385 35.42 60.57 -3.21
C ALA A 385 36.96 60.55 -3.24
N ASP A 386 37.61 60.43 -2.08
CA ASP A 386 39.07 60.42 -1.92
C ASP A 386 39.62 59.03 -1.50
N GLU A 387 38.80 57.98 -1.58
CA GLU A 387 39.19 56.64 -1.16
C GLU A 387 40.01 55.94 -2.27
N PRO A 388 41.25 55.50 -1.98
CA PRO A 388 42.03 54.75 -2.96
C PRO A 388 41.44 53.36 -3.21
N TRP A 389 41.75 52.79 -4.37
CA TRP A 389 41.35 51.41 -4.68
C TRP A 389 41.92 50.45 -3.62
N PRO A 390 41.10 49.55 -3.04
CA PRO A 390 41.57 48.66 -1.98
C PRO A 390 42.70 47.73 -2.43
N GLY A 391 43.77 47.65 -1.63
CA GLY A 391 44.90 46.75 -1.84
C GLY A 391 44.87 45.52 -0.94
N CYS A 392 45.46 44.42 -1.41
CA CYS A 392 45.59 43.18 -0.66
C CYS A 392 46.50 43.35 0.56
N ALA A 393 46.07 42.86 1.73
CA ALA A 393 46.88 42.95 2.95
C ALA A 393 48.17 42.11 2.88
N ASP A 394 48.18 41.05 2.07
CA ASP A 394 49.30 40.11 1.99
C ASP A 394 50.34 40.50 0.93
N CYS A 395 49.92 41.00 -0.24
CA CYS A 395 50.84 41.31 -1.36
C CYS A 395 50.74 42.73 -1.91
N ALA A 396 49.88 43.58 -1.34
CA ALA A 396 49.60 44.95 -1.79
C ALA A 396 49.04 45.09 -3.22
N ALA A 397 48.82 44.00 -3.96
CA ALA A 397 48.17 44.05 -5.27
C ALA A 397 46.73 44.60 -5.16
N PRO A 398 46.24 45.35 -6.16
CA PRO A 398 44.89 45.88 -6.14
C PRO A 398 43.86 44.73 -6.14
N LEU A 399 42.84 44.84 -5.29
CA LEU A 399 41.84 43.79 -5.10
C LEU A 399 40.77 43.82 -6.20
N THR A 400 40.30 42.65 -6.59
CA THR A 400 39.15 42.49 -7.48
C THR A 400 37.85 42.63 -6.69
N PHE A 401 36.98 43.54 -7.13
CA PHE A 401 35.65 43.71 -6.55
C PHE A 401 34.72 42.55 -6.91
N PHE A 402 33.94 42.09 -5.94
CA PHE A 402 33.13 40.88 -6.08
C PHE A 402 31.63 41.14 -5.87
N VAL A 403 31.23 41.64 -4.71
CA VAL A 403 29.81 41.91 -4.40
C VAL A 403 29.68 43.14 -3.51
N GLN A 404 28.59 43.88 -3.71
CA GLN A 404 28.13 44.94 -2.84
C GLN A 404 26.66 44.72 -2.51
N LEU A 405 26.28 44.79 -1.24
CA LEU A 405 24.89 44.74 -0.80
C LEU A 405 24.54 45.99 0.01
N ASP A 406 23.48 46.67 -0.41
CA ASP A 406 22.80 47.67 0.41
C ASP A 406 21.94 46.96 1.46
N LEU A 407 22.44 46.98 2.70
CA LEU A 407 21.77 46.36 3.84
C LEU A 407 20.50 47.14 4.26
N ALA A 408 20.40 48.43 3.94
CA ALA A 408 19.19 49.22 4.20
C ALA A 408 18.07 48.89 3.19
N GLY A 409 18.45 48.63 1.93
CA GLY A 409 17.60 48.14 0.86
C GLY A 409 17.22 46.66 0.95
N ALA A 410 17.81 45.91 1.90
CA ALA A 410 17.45 44.53 2.18
C ALA A 410 15.98 44.38 2.68
N PRO A 411 15.40 43.17 2.61
CA PRO A 411 14.06 42.92 3.14
C PRO A 411 13.94 43.40 4.59
N LYS A 412 12.77 43.94 4.97
CA LYS A 412 12.57 44.56 6.31
C LYS A 412 12.99 43.62 7.45
N GLN A 413 12.76 42.32 7.30
CA GLN A 413 13.09 41.27 8.26
C GLN A 413 14.59 40.88 8.29
N ALA A 414 15.40 41.40 7.36
CA ALA A 414 16.85 41.20 7.27
C ALA A 414 17.64 42.46 7.67
N ARG A 415 16.97 43.59 7.97
CA ARG A 415 17.62 44.85 8.39
C ARG A 415 18.29 44.75 9.76
N ASP A 416 18.02 43.69 10.50
CA ASP A 416 18.76 43.33 11.71
C ASP A 416 20.24 42.97 11.41
N LEU A 417 20.60 42.71 10.16
CA LEU A 417 21.99 42.54 9.71
C LEU A 417 22.77 43.87 9.68
N GLY A 418 22.11 45.03 9.81
CA GLY A 418 22.76 46.33 9.89
C GLY A 418 22.37 47.30 8.77
N THR A 419 23.17 48.34 8.61
CA THR A 419 22.97 49.42 7.63
C THR A 419 24.30 49.75 6.94
N GLY A 420 24.24 50.32 5.74
CA GLY A 420 25.41 50.62 4.92
C GLY A 420 25.62 49.61 3.79
N LEU A 421 26.75 49.72 3.11
CA LEU A 421 27.13 48.83 2.01
C LEU A 421 28.08 47.75 2.50
N LEU A 422 27.61 46.51 2.53
CA LEU A 422 28.48 45.35 2.67
C LEU A 422 29.23 45.15 1.36
N GLN A 423 30.54 45.11 1.40
CA GLN A 423 31.39 44.91 0.23
C GLN A 423 32.35 43.75 0.45
N LEU A 424 32.59 42.99 -0.63
CA LEU A 424 33.60 41.95 -0.68
C LEU A 424 34.51 42.19 -1.88
N PHE A 425 35.82 42.16 -1.61
CA PHE A 425 36.89 42.14 -2.59
C PHE A 425 37.80 40.95 -2.32
N HIS A 426 38.46 40.45 -3.37
CA HIS A 426 39.44 39.37 -3.25
C HIS A 426 40.69 39.66 -4.06
N CYS A 427 41.82 39.10 -3.64
CA CYS A 427 43.06 39.16 -4.39
C CYS A 427 43.06 38.07 -5.46
N ALA A 428 43.39 38.42 -6.70
CA ALA A 428 43.56 37.44 -7.78
C ALA A 428 44.97 36.82 -7.82
N ALA A 429 45.92 37.37 -7.05
CA ALA A 429 47.32 36.93 -7.02
C ALA A 429 47.66 36.04 -5.81
N CYS A 430 46.98 36.23 -4.68
CA CYS A 430 47.06 35.35 -3.51
C CYS A 430 46.07 34.17 -3.66
N ASP A 431 46.20 33.15 -2.80
CA ASP A 431 45.25 32.04 -2.72
C ASP A 431 43.87 32.55 -2.20
N PRO A 432 42.85 32.69 -3.08
CA PRO A 432 41.57 33.28 -2.72
C PRO A 432 40.62 32.27 -2.06
N TYR A 433 41.07 31.04 -1.81
CA TYR A 433 40.22 30.00 -1.22
C TYR A 433 40.49 29.81 0.27
N ARG A 434 41.52 30.46 0.81
CA ARG A 434 41.87 30.36 2.22
C ARG A 434 40.88 31.15 3.07
N ALA A 435 40.11 30.43 3.89
CA ALA A 435 39.17 31.00 4.85
C ALA A 435 39.83 32.08 5.73
N PHE A 436 39.15 33.21 5.89
CA PHE A 436 39.57 34.34 6.73
C PHE A 436 40.97 34.90 6.40
N SER A 437 41.44 34.75 5.16
CA SER A 437 42.76 35.26 4.75
C SER A 437 42.80 36.77 4.52
N GLY A 438 43.99 37.36 4.64
CA GLY A 438 44.27 38.77 4.27
C GLY A 438 44.15 39.05 2.77
N GLY A 439 44.02 37.99 1.96
CA GLY A 439 43.68 38.04 0.54
C GLY A 439 42.22 38.46 0.28
N HIS A 440 41.37 38.52 1.29
CA HIS A 440 40.00 39.02 1.21
C HIS A 440 39.84 40.31 1.97
N LEU A 441 39.08 41.24 1.40
CA LEU A 441 38.58 42.40 2.12
C LEU A 441 37.05 42.32 2.13
N VAL A 442 36.49 42.02 3.30
CA VAL A 442 35.06 42.14 3.55
C VAL A 442 34.82 43.24 4.58
N ARG A 443 33.90 44.15 4.28
CA ARG A 443 33.66 45.34 5.11
C ARG A 443 32.24 45.85 4.97
N ILE A 444 31.79 46.64 5.93
CA ILE A 444 30.58 47.45 5.82
C ILE A 444 30.99 48.92 5.84
N VAL A 445 30.60 49.68 4.80
CA VAL A 445 30.91 51.11 4.69
C VAL A 445 29.65 51.96 4.77
N ASP A 446 29.77 53.15 5.35
CA ASP A 446 28.71 54.16 5.33
C ASP A 446 28.73 54.90 3.99
N ALA A 447 27.66 54.76 3.22
CA ALA A 447 27.53 55.32 1.88
C ALA A 447 26.82 56.69 1.85
N ALA A 448 26.69 57.37 3.00
CA ALA A 448 26.05 58.69 3.08
C ALA A 448 26.83 59.83 2.36
N GLY A 449 28.07 59.57 1.91
CA GLY A 449 28.93 60.54 1.21
C GLY A 449 28.86 60.49 -0.32
N GLN A 450 29.56 61.42 -0.97
CA GLN A 450 29.65 61.45 -2.44
C GLN A 450 30.51 60.28 -2.95
N ALA A 451 29.93 59.46 -3.83
CA ALA A 451 30.65 58.39 -4.51
C ALA A 451 31.73 58.97 -5.43
N SER A 452 32.89 58.34 -5.48
CA SER A 452 33.86 58.56 -6.56
C SER A 452 33.36 57.94 -7.87
N SER A 453 33.99 58.31 -8.99
CA SER A 453 33.93 57.57 -10.25
C SER A 453 35.21 56.72 -10.35
N PRO A 454 35.26 55.55 -9.68
CA PRO A 454 36.51 54.81 -9.57
C PRO A 454 36.94 54.26 -10.92
N THR A 455 38.20 54.48 -11.28
CA THR A 455 38.83 53.83 -12.42
C THR A 455 39.61 52.62 -11.91
N PRO A 456 39.34 51.40 -12.39
CA PRO A 456 40.07 50.21 -11.96
C PRO A 456 41.57 50.37 -12.26
N PRO A 457 42.47 50.07 -11.32
CA PRO A 457 43.90 50.02 -11.58
C PRO A 457 44.27 49.00 -12.67
N ASP A 458 45.39 49.23 -13.36
CA ASP A 458 45.91 48.32 -14.37
C ASP A 458 46.06 46.88 -13.83
N GLY A 459 45.56 45.91 -14.59
CA GLY A 459 45.62 44.48 -14.22
C GLY A 459 44.47 43.99 -13.33
N VAL A 460 43.60 44.88 -12.81
CA VAL A 460 42.38 44.47 -12.09
C VAL A 460 41.32 44.00 -13.08
N ARG A 461 40.95 42.73 -13.00
CA ARG A 461 39.80 42.20 -13.74
C ARG A 461 38.51 42.54 -13.02
N LEU A 462 37.58 43.21 -13.71
CA LEU A 462 36.19 43.37 -13.24
C LEU A 462 35.31 42.23 -13.75
N PHE A 463 34.42 41.76 -12.89
CA PHE A 463 33.32 40.90 -13.32
C PHE A 463 32.22 41.75 -13.96
N PRO A 464 31.48 41.21 -14.94
CA PRO A 464 30.31 41.89 -15.48
C PRO A 464 29.35 42.27 -14.35
N GLU A 465 28.81 43.48 -14.40
CA GLU A 465 27.81 43.92 -13.44
C GLU A 465 26.57 43.00 -13.51
N ARG A 466 25.96 42.74 -12.36
CA ARG A 466 24.66 42.08 -12.23
C ARG A 466 23.89 42.74 -11.08
N PRO A 467 22.99 43.70 -11.37
CA PRO A 467 22.27 44.41 -10.33
C PRO A 467 21.28 43.48 -9.61
N ILE A 468 21.15 43.65 -8.30
CA ILE A 468 20.13 42.98 -7.49
C ILE A 468 18.93 43.93 -7.42
N ALA A 469 17.95 43.69 -8.29
CA ALA A 469 16.75 44.53 -8.42
C ALA A 469 15.75 44.34 -7.28
N GLY A 470 15.94 43.31 -6.45
CA GLY A 470 15.11 43.01 -5.31
C GLY A 470 15.39 41.63 -4.72
N TRP A 471 14.47 41.17 -3.88
CA TRP A 471 14.61 39.92 -3.16
C TRP A 471 13.36 39.06 -3.33
N ALA A 472 13.55 37.77 -3.55
CA ALA A 472 12.47 36.81 -3.58
C ALA A 472 11.80 36.71 -2.19
N ARG A 473 10.58 36.14 -2.16
CA ARG A 473 9.88 35.86 -0.89
C ARG A 473 10.78 35.04 0.05
N GLY A 474 10.91 35.49 1.30
CA GLY A 474 11.70 34.80 2.32
C GLY A 474 11.17 33.39 2.62
N VAL A 475 12.07 32.42 2.70
CA VAL A 475 11.79 31.03 3.08
C VAL A 475 12.62 30.71 4.32
N ARG A 476 12.12 29.84 5.20
CA ARG A 476 12.90 29.39 6.35
C ARG A 476 13.92 28.35 5.89
N ASP A 477 15.19 28.66 6.11
CA ASP A 477 16.30 27.72 6.09
C ASP A 477 16.52 27.15 7.49
N TYR A 478 17.02 25.92 7.54
CA TYR A 478 17.27 25.11 8.72
C TYR A 478 18.75 24.72 8.72
N PRO A 479 19.47 24.84 9.85
CA PRO A 479 20.89 24.50 9.88
C PRO A 479 21.08 22.99 9.72
N TYR A 480 22.24 22.61 9.20
CA TYR A 480 22.76 21.26 9.32
C TYR A 480 24.03 21.31 10.19
N ARG A 481 23.96 20.76 11.40
CA ARG A 481 25.06 20.74 12.38
C ARG A 481 25.27 19.32 12.91
N GLU A 482 26.51 18.95 13.19
CA GLU A 482 26.84 17.68 13.86
C GLU A 482 26.12 17.56 15.21
N ALA A 483 25.97 18.67 15.95
CA ALA A 483 25.24 18.69 17.21
C ALA A 483 23.77 18.25 17.06
N ASP A 484 23.15 18.56 15.90
CA ASP A 484 21.76 18.22 15.61
C ASP A 484 21.61 16.73 15.24
N GLU A 485 22.71 15.99 14.98
CA GLU A 485 22.66 14.54 14.78
C GLU A 485 22.12 13.79 15.99
N SER A 486 22.33 14.33 17.19
CA SER A 486 21.79 13.77 18.43
C SER A 486 20.27 13.98 18.57
N GLU A 487 19.70 14.96 17.86
CA GLU A 487 18.27 15.32 17.90
C GLU A 487 17.47 14.70 16.74
N LEU A 488 18.11 14.49 15.58
CA LEU A 488 17.48 14.01 14.35
C LEU A 488 17.68 12.50 14.14
N LEU A 489 16.59 11.83 13.77
CA LEU A 489 16.61 10.43 13.34
C LEU A 489 17.35 10.28 12.00
N PRO A 490 17.91 9.10 11.67
CA PRO A 490 18.69 8.91 10.43
C PRO A 490 17.98 9.40 9.16
N GLU A 491 16.70 9.06 8.99
CA GLU A 491 15.88 9.49 7.85
C GLU A 491 15.58 11.00 7.84
N GLU A 492 15.62 11.66 9.00
CA GLU A 492 15.39 13.09 9.14
C GLU A 492 16.62 13.90 8.73
N ARG A 493 17.82 13.38 9.03
CA ARG A 493 19.10 14.01 8.67
C ARG A 493 19.23 14.19 7.16
N ALA A 494 18.88 13.16 6.39
CA ALA A 494 18.88 13.24 4.92
C ALA A 494 17.89 14.29 4.39
N ALA A 495 16.73 14.43 5.03
CA ALA A 495 15.70 15.37 4.60
C ALA A 495 16.11 16.84 4.80
N VAL A 496 16.93 17.16 5.81
CA VAL A 496 17.38 18.55 6.10
C VAL A 496 18.04 19.21 4.89
N PHE A 497 18.90 18.48 4.17
CA PHE A 497 19.60 19.01 2.99
C PHE A 497 18.66 19.50 1.89
N GLY A 498 17.45 18.93 1.79
CA GLY A 498 16.43 19.33 0.83
C GLY A 498 15.55 20.50 1.28
N LEU A 499 15.68 20.99 2.52
CA LEU A 499 14.79 22.02 3.07
C LEU A 499 15.27 23.45 2.76
N ASN A 500 16.57 23.63 2.53
CA ASN A 500 17.18 24.95 2.39
C ASN A 500 17.13 25.44 0.94
N ARG A 501 17.09 26.78 0.79
CA ARG A 501 17.27 27.38 -0.54
C ARG A 501 18.67 27.09 -1.10
N GLN A 502 18.68 26.75 -2.38
CA GLN A 502 19.85 26.61 -3.23
C GLN A 502 20.25 27.98 -3.81
N GLY A 503 21.53 28.18 -4.17
CA GLY A 503 22.02 29.43 -4.76
C GLY A 503 22.39 30.53 -3.76
N ASP A 504 22.71 31.71 -4.31
CA ASP A 504 22.99 32.93 -3.56
C ASP A 504 21.82 33.29 -2.63
N LYS A 505 22.13 33.64 -1.37
CA LYS A 505 21.09 34.03 -0.40
C LYS A 505 21.58 34.92 0.73
N LEU A 506 20.72 35.86 1.13
CA LEU A 506 20.89 36.71 2.29
C LEU A 506 20.32 36.03 3.55
N GLY A 507 21.07 36.05 4.65
CA GLY A 507 20.66 35.68 6.02
C GLY A 507 20.45 34.19 6.32
N GLY A 508 20.36 33.35 5.28
CA GLY A 508 20.09 31.91 5.36
C GLY A 508 21.27 31.07 5.83
N TRP A 509 20.99 29.81 6.18
CA TRP A 509 22.02 28.84 6.56
C TRP A 509 22.75 28.31 5.33
N PRO A 510 24.06 28.04 5.42
CA PRO A 510 24.79 27.34 4.37
C PRO A 510 24.04 26.12 3.86
N ASN A 511 23.90 26.03 2.54
CA ASN A 511 23.42 24.81 1.93
C ASN A 511 24.58 23.81 1.80
N TRP A 512 24.30 22.51 1.98
CA TRP A 512 25.23 21.36 1.83
C TRP A 512 26.54 21.38 2.63
N VAL A 513 26.95 22.51 3.22
CA VAL A 513 28.10 22.61 4.14
C VAL A 513 27.71 22.12 5.53
N GLN A 514 28.48 21.15 6.01
CA GLN A 514 28.41 20.65 7.38
C GLN A 514 29.28 21.52 8.27
N ASP A 515 28.70 22.08 9.33
CA ASP A 515 29.38 22.92 10.34
C ASP A 515 30.34 23.97 9.75
N PRO A 516 29.81 25.04 9.12
CA PRO A 516 30.63 26.15 8.63
C PRO A 516 31.54 26.71 9.72
N GLU A 517 32.79 27.00 9.36
CA GLU A 517 33.74 27.60 10.30
C GLU A 517 33.32 29.02 10.70
N TYR A 518 33.49 29.35 11.98
CA TYR A 518 33.19 30.68 12.52
C TYR A 518 34.43 31.26 13.22
N PRO A 519 34.94 32.42 12.79
CA PRO A 519 36.12 33.02 13.40
C PRO A 519 35.74 33.73 14.71
N ASN A 520 36.75 34.08 15.51
CA ASN A 520 36.58 34.98 16.65
C ASN A 520 36.40 36.42 16.17
N CYS A 521 35.54 37.17 16.85
CA CYS A 521 35.43 38.59 16.61
C CYS A 521 36.71 39.32 17.07
N PRO A 522 37.26 40.26 16.29
CA PRO A 522 38.44 41.02 16.70
C PRO A 522 38.15 42.04 17.82
N ARG A 523 36.87 42.34 18.10
CA ARG A 523 36.45 43.33 19.11
C ARG A 523 35.98 42.72 20.43
N GLY A 524 35.97 41.40 20.58
CA GLY A 524 35.54 40.74 21.82
C GLY A 524 35.61 39.23 21.77
N ASP A 525 35.31 38.57 22.89
CA ASP A 525 35.43 37.12 23.05
C ASP A 525 34.13 36.38 22.65
N HIS A 526 33.76 36.48 21.38
CA HIS A 526 32.61 35.77 20.81
C HIS A 526 32.89 35.32 19.38
N ARG A 527 32.33 34.16 19.01
CA ARG A 527 32.37 33.63 17.64
C ARG A 527 31.41 34.43 16.74
N MET A 528 31.83 34.65 15.50
CA MET A 528 31.04 35.37 14.49
C MET A 528 30.06 34.43 13.81
N THR A 529 28.97 34.07 14.52
CA THR A 529 28.05 33.00 14.12
C THR A 529 26.84 33.45 13.30
N GLN A 530 26.76 34.72 12.89
CA GLN A 530 25.59 35.26 12.18
C GLN A 530 25.83 35.25 10.66
N PRO A 531 25.24 34.33 9.88
CA PRO A 531 25.38 34.36 8.43
C PRO A 531 24.68 35.60 7.86
N VAL A 532 25.36 36.29 6.94
CA VAL A 532 24.86 37.46 6.24
C VAL A 532 24.59 37.14 4.80
N LEU A 533 25.56 36.59 4.08
CA LEU A 533 25.45 36.27 2.65
C LEU A 533 26.12 34.94 2.37
N GLN A 534 25.39 34.02 1.76
CA GLN A 534 25.97 32.91 1.02
C GLN A 534 26.08 33.31 -0.45
N ILE A 535 27.24 33.02 -1.01
CA ILE A 535 27.59 33.18 -2.42
C ILE A 535 27.80 31.78 -2.97
N ASP A 536 26.99 31.41 -3.95
CA ASP A 536 27.06 30.14 -4.67
C ASP A 536 27.56 30.42 -6.09
N SER A 537 28.44 29.57 -6.64
CA SER A 537 29.13 29.82 -7.92
C SER A 537 28.22 29.67 -9.16
N GLY A 538 27.14 30.45 -9.23
CA GLY A 538 26.05 30.29 -10.18
C GLY A 538 25.64 31.58 -10.92
N ARG A 539 24.37 32.01 -10.77
CA ARG A 539 23.79 33.10 -11.58
C ARG A 539 24.26 34.51 -11.18
N GLY A 540 24.90 34.70 -10.04
CA GLY A 540 25.41 36.02 -9.62
C GLY A 540 26.79 36.37 -10.19
N VAL A 541 27.64 35.38 -10.48
CA VAL A 541 29.07 35.58 -10.77
C VAL A 541 29.56 34.57 -11.83
N PRO A 542 30.53 34.89 -12.71
CA PRO A 542 31.14 33.89 -13.59
C PRO A 542 31.85 32.79 -12.78
N HIS A 543 31.87 31.56 -13.31
CA HIS A 543 32.32 30.31 -12.67
C HIS A 543 33.83 30.21 -12.35
N VAL A 544 34.49 31.32 -12.00
CA VAL A 544 35.96 31.46 -11.96
C VAL A 544 36.59 30.88 -10.68
N TRP A 545 35.79 30.43 -9.70
CA TRP A 545 36.26 29.99 -8.38
C TRP A 545 36.33 28.47 -8.20
N GLY A 546 36.50 27.71 -9.29
CA GLY A 546 36.72 26.26 -9.25
C GLY A 546 35.46 25.44 -8.90
N ASP A 547 35.52 24.13 -9.13
CA ASP A 547 34.38 23.22 -9.01
C ASP A 547 33.91 23.07 -7.55
N ASN A 548 32.61 23.31 -7.30
CA ASN A 548 31.84 22.98 -6.09
C ASN A 548 32.31 23.60 -4.76
N GLY A 549 32.31 24.94 -4.66
CA GLY A 549 32.51 25.66 -3.39
C GLY A 549 31.45 26.74 -3.13
N ALA A 550 31.28 27.12 -1.86
CA ALA A 550 30.41 28.23 -1.46
C ALA A 550 31.16 29.22 -0.57
N GLY A 551 30.93 30.51 -0.84
CA GLY A 551 31.44 31.62 -0.06
C GLY A 551 30.44 32.05 1.00
N TYR A 552 30.93 32.39 2.19
CA TYR A 552 30.10 32.83 3.30
C TYR A 552 30.65 34.11 3.91
N ILE A 553 29.77 35.10 4.04
CA ILE A 553 30.00 36.26 4.89
C ILE A 553 29.27 36.02 6.20
N VAL A 554 30.04 36.03 7.28
CA VAL A 554 29.53 35.91 8.65
C VAL A 554 29.79 37.21 9.41
N GLN A 555 28.92 37.52 10.35
CA GLN A 555 28.95 38.73 11.15
C GLN A 555 29.00 38.38 12.62
N CYS A 556 29.58 39.29 13.40
CA CYS A 556 29.52 39.22 14.84
C CYS A 556 28.09 39.56 15.36
N PRO A 557 27.47 38.71 16.19
CA PRO A 557 26.17 39.00 16.79
C PRO A 557 26.14 40.27 17.66
N SER A 558 27.26 40.67 18.24
CA SER A 558 27.39 41.82 19.15
C SER A 558 27.96 43.08 18.50
N HIS A 559 28.78 42.93 17.46
CA HIS A 559 29.49 44.02 16.78
C HIS A 559 29.15 43.98 15.28
N ARG A 560 28.05 44.62 14.88
CA ARG A 560 27.51 44.50 13.52
C ARG A 560 28.42 45.05 12.42
N ASP A 561 29.36 45.91 12.76
CA ASP A 561 30.41 46.39 11.86
C ASP A 561 31.49 45.33 11.56
N GLN A 562 31.53 44.25 12.34
CA GLN A 562 32.53 43.20 12.20
C GLN A 562 31.98 42.05 11.35
N VAL A 563 32.59 41.87 10.18
CA VAL A 563 32.27 40.84 9.19
C VAL A 563 33.52 40.08 8.77
N ALA A 564 33.35 38.82 8.40
CA ALA A 564 34.43 37.94 7.96
C ALA A 564 33.94 37.09 6.79
N PHE A 565 34.88 36.72 5.91
CA PHE A 565 34.59 35.93 4.72
C PHE A 565 35.37 34.63 4.76
N LEU A 566 34.69 33.53 4.39
CA LEU A 566 35.32 32.25 4.12
C LEU A 566 34.83 31.69 2.79
N TRP A 567 35.68 30.91 2.14
CA TRP A 567 35.29 30.02 1.06
C TRP A 567 35.47 28.59 1.53
N GLN A 568 34.47 27.75 1.29
CA GLN A 568 34.51 26.33 1.62
C GLN A 568 34.23 25.52 0.35
N SER A 569 35.14 24.61 0.01
CA SER A 569 34.93 23.61 -1.04
C SER A 569 34.26 22.37 -0.45
N ALA A 570 33.50 21.66 -1.28
CA ALA A 570 32.81 20.42 -0.91
C ALA A 570 33.76 19.27 -0.58
#